data_AF-A0A7L2UMH2-F1
#
_entry.id   AF-A0A7L2UMH2-F1
#
_cell.length_a   1.000
_cell.length_b   1.000
_cell.length_c   1.000
_cell.angle_alpha   90.00
_cell.angle_beta   90.00
_cell.angle_gamma   90.00
#
_symmetry.space_group_name_H-M   'P 1'
#
loop_
_entity.id
_entity.type
_entity.pdbx_description
1 polymer ?
#
loop_
_entity_poly.entity_id
_entity_poly.type
_entity_poly.pdbx_seq_one_letter_code
_entity_poly.pdbx_strand_id
1 'polypeptide(L)'
;MAVNDSVDILNSAYLAVEYIDSFLPDNPLQQPFKNAWNYMLDNYTKFQIATWGSLIVHEVSYFLLCLPGFVFQFIPYMQKYKIQQDKPETWEKQWKCFKTLLFNHFFIQLPLICGTYYFTEYFNIPYEWEEMPRWYVVVAQCFGCAVIEDAWHYFLHRLLHHKRIYKYIHKVHHEFASPFGMQAEYAHPLETLILGTGFFIGIVVFCNHMILLWAWVICRLLETIDVH
;
A
#
# COMPACT_ATOMS: atom_id res chain seq x y z
N MET A 1 -28.46 8.54 29.18
CA MET A 1 -27.59 9.71 28.98
C MET A 1 -26.55 9.47 27.89
N ALA A 2 -25.86 8.31 27.83
CA ALA A 2 -24.88 8.01 26.78
C ALA A 2 -25.41 7.99 25.32
N VAL A 3 -26.70 7.70 25.08
CA VAL A 3 -27.29 7.65 23.72
C VAL A 3 -27.44 9.05 23.10
N ASN A 4 -27.72 10.08 23.90
CA ASN A 4 -27.84 11.45 23.39
C ASN A 4 -26.47 12.00 22.99
N ASP A 5 -25.43 11.77 23.81
CA ASP A 5 -24.08 12.27 23.53
C ASP A 5 -23.52 11.68 22.22
N SER A 6 -23.78 10.39 21.93
CA SER A 6 -23.36 9.77 20.67
C SER A 6 -24.06 10.36 19.43
N VAL A 7 -25.35 10.72 19.56
CA VAL A 7 -26.11 11.32 18.46
C VAL A 7 -25.64 12.75 18.20
N ASP A 8 -25.34 13.52 19.25
CA ASP A 8 -24.84 14.88 19.12
C ASP A 8 -23.42 14.93 18.52
N ILE A 9 -22.55 13.99 18.86
CA ILE A 9 -21.20 13.88 18.26
C ILE A 9 -21.28 13.52 16.78
N LEU A 10 -22.13 12.55 16.39
CA LEU A 10 -22.30 12.14 15.00
C LEU A 10 -22.87 13.27 14.14
N ASN A 11 -23.85 14.01 14.66
CA ASN A 11 -24.40 15.20 14.00
C ASN A 11 -23.33 16.28 13.83
N SER A 12 -22.49 16.50 14.85
CA SER A 12 -21.39 17.47 14.79
C SER A 12 -20.34 17.10 13.75
N ALA A 13 -19.99 15.81 13.64
CA ALA A 13 -19.04 15.31 12.66
C ALA A 13 -19.58 15.43 11.22
N TYR A 14 -20.86 15.11 11.02
CA TYR A 14 -21.53 15.27 9.74
C TYR A 14 -21.55 16.74 9.29
N LEU A 15 -21.95 17.64 10.19
CA LEU A 15 -21.95 19.09 9.92
C LEU A 15 -20.53 19.62 9.61
N ALA A 16 -19.50 19.10 10.28
CA ALA A 16 -18.12 19.47 9.98
C ALA A 16 -17.68 19.02 8.57
N VAL A 17 -18.11 17.84 8.14
CA VAL A 17 -17.87 17.31 6.77
C VAL A 17 -18.56 18.19 5.73
N GLU A 18 -19.85 18.50 5.90
CA GLU A 18 -20.58 19.38 4.97
C GLU A 18 -19.99 20.79 4.93
N TYR A 19 -19.56 21.31 6.10
CA TYR A 19 -18.90 22.59 6.19
C TYR A 19 -17.59 22.61 5.38
N ILE A 20 -16.73 21.59 5.53
CA ILE A 20 -15.50 21.48 4.74
C ILE A 20 -15.81 21.38 3.24
N ASP A 21 -16.78 20.55 2.86
CA ASP A 21 -17.19 20.39 1.46
C ASP A 21 -17.63 21.72 0.84
N SER A 22 -18.25 22.62 1.62
CA SER A 22 -18.69 23.94 1.13
C SER A 22 -17.55 24.88 0.70
N PHE A 23 -16.30 24.63 1.16
CA PHE A 23 -15.13 25.42 0.77
C PHE A 23 -14.30 24.78 -0.35
N LEU A 24 -14.61 23.53 -0.73
CA LEU A 24 -13.84 22.81 -1.74
C LEU A 24 -14.35 23.17 -3.14
N PRO A 25 -13.45 23.40 -4.11
CA PRO A 25 -13.86 23.58 -5.49
C PRO A 25 -14.42 22.28 -6.07
N ASP A 26 -15.26 22.41 -7.09
CA ASP A 26 -15.75 21.26 -7.86
C ASP A 26 -14.58 20.43 -8.39
N ASN A 27 -14.59 19.12 -8.11
CA ASN A 27 -13.56 18.21 -8.56
C ASN A 27 -13.89 17.69 -9.98
N PRO A 28 -13.19 18.13 -11.03
CA PRO A 28 -13.48 17.70 -12.40
C PRO A 28 -13.26 16.20 -12.63
N LEU A 29 -12.49 15.53 -11.76
CA LEU A 29 -12.22 14.10 -11.84
C LEU A 29 -13.28 13.25 -11.11
N GLN A 30 -14.14 13.85 -10.29
CA GLN A 30 -15.11 13.10 -9.49
C GLN A 30 -16.12 12.35 -10.37
N GLN A 31 -16.69 13.02 -11.37
CA GLN A 31 -17.70 12.38 -12.23
C GLN A 31 -17.11 11.27 -13.12
N PRO A 32 -15.97 11.48 -13.81
CA PRO A 32 -15.28 10.39 -14.52
C PRO A 32 -14.93 9.21 -13.60
N PHE A 33 -14.42 9.49 -12.39
CA PHE A 33 -14.06 8.46 -11.43
C PHE A 33 -15.29 7.69 -10.94
N LYS A 34 -16.39 8.39 -10.62
CA LYS A 34 -17.68 7.77 -10.29
C LYS A 34 -18.16 6.82 -11.38
N ASN A 35 -18.13 7.28 -12.63
CA ASN A 35 -18.58 6.49 -13.76
C ASN A 35 -17.71 5.23 -13.94
N ALA A 36 -16.39 5.36 -13.82
CA ALA A 36 -15.46 4.23 -13.91
C ALA A 36 -15.64 3.24 -12.75
N TRP A 37 -15.84 3.75 -11.54
CA TRP A 37 -16.07 2.93 -10.34
C TRP A 37 -17.38 2.15 -10.45
N ASN A 38 -18.49 2.81 -10.80
CA ASN A 38 -19.77 2.13 -10.98
C ASN A 38 -19.73 1.14 -12.15
N TYR A 39 -19.08 1.48 -13.26
CA TYR A 39 -18.86 0.53 -14.35
C TYR A 39 -18.14 -0.74 -13.86
N MET A 40 -17.12 -0.60 -13.00
CA MET A 40 -16.45 -1.76 -12.41
C MET A 40 -17.41 -2.58 -11.53
N LEU A 41 -18.20 -1.93 -10.66
CA LEU A 41 -19.17 -2.62 -9.80
C LEU A 41 -20.24 -3.37 -10.61
N ASP A 42 -20.68 -2.80 -11.73
CA ASP A 42 -21.73 -3.38 -12.58
C ASP A 42 -21.23 -4.58 -13.42
N ASN A 43 -19.91 -4.66 -13.68
CA ASN A 43 -19.34 -5.63 -14.60
C ASN A 43 -18.50 -6.73 -13.92
N TYR A 44 -18.11 -6.55 -12.65
CA TYR A 44 -17.24 -7.48 -11.93
C TYR A 44 -17.81 -7.86 -10.56
N THR A 45 -17.61 -9.11 -10.18
CA THR A 45 -17.98 -9.59 -8.84
C THR A 45 -17.09 -8.98 -7.75
N LYS A 46 -17.59 -8.90 -6.51
CA LYS A 46 -16.79 -8.49 -5.34
C LYS A 46 -15.49 -9.27 -5.23
N PHE A 47 -15.52 -10.59 -5.46
CA PHE A 47 -14.32 -11.42 -5.51
C PHE A 47 -13.32 -10.95 -6.56
N GLN A 48 -13.76 -10.69 -7.80
CA GLN A 48 -12.84 -10.23 -8.86
C GLN A 48 -12.24 -8.86 -8.54
N ILE A 49 -13.04 -7.94 -7.99
CA ILE A 49 -12.57 -6.60 -7.61
C ILE A 49 -11.54 -6.70 -6.47
N ALA A 50 -11.89 -7.44 -5.41
CA ALA A 50 -11.03 -7.61 -4.24
C ALA A 50 -9.72 -8.33 -4.57
N THR A 51 -9.75 -9.33 -5.45
CA THR A 51 -8.57 -10.14 -5.77
C THR A 51 -7.79 -9.60 -6.96
N TRP A 52 -8.36 -9.69 -8.17
CA TRP A 52 -7.70 -9.26 -9.39
C TRP A 52 -7.56 -7.75 -9.48
N GLY A 53 -8.55 -6.99 -9.03
CA GLY A 53 -8.46 -5.53 -8.98
C GLY A 53 -7.33 -5.08 -8.05
N SER A 54 -7.26 -5.62 -6.83
CA SER A 54 -6.16 -5.32 -5.90
C SER A 54 -4.79 -5.78 -6.41
N LEU A 55 -4.71 -6.93 -7.07
CA LEU A 55 -3.47 -7.39 -7.71
C LEU A 55 -3.02 -6.41 -8.80
N ILE A 56 -3.93 -5.98 -9.68
CA ILE A 56 -3.61 -5.00 -10.72
C ILE A 56 -3.15 -3.68 -10.10
N VAL A 57 -3.86 -3.19 -9.08
CA VAL A 57 -3.48 -1.96 -8.37
C VAL A 57 -2.09 -2.08 -7.76
N HIS A 58 -1.78 -3.18 -7.08
CA HIS A 58 -0.46 -3.43 -6.51
C HIS A 58 0.62 -3.48 -7.59
N GLU A 59 0.50 -4.36 -8.58
CA GLU A 59 1.53 -4.58 -9.60
C GLU A 59 1.78 -3.32 -10.46
N VAL A 60 0.70 -2.69 -10.92
CA VAL A 60 0.81 -1.46 -11.73
C VAL A 60 1.45 -0.35 -10.92
N SER A 61 1.02 -0.14 -9.67
CA SER A 61 1.60 0.92 -8.82
C SER A 61 3.06 0.62 -8.50
N TYR A 62 3.39 -0.61 -8.13
CA TYR A 62 4.75 -1.03 -7.80
C TYR A 62 5.72 -0.76 -8.96
N PHE A 63 5.41 -1.28 -10.16
CA PHE A 63 6.28 -1.11 -11.31
C PHE A 63 6.32 0.33 -11.82
N LEU A 64 5.20 1.07 -11.76
CA LEU A 64 5.19 2.49 -12.12
C LEU A 64 6.05 3.32 -11.17
N LEU A 65 6.00 3.05 -9.86
CA LEU A 65 6.81 3.74 -8.86
C LEU A 65 8.30 3.39 -8.97
N CYS A 66 8.64 2.15 -9.35
CA CYS A 66 10.02 1.74 -9.63
C CYS A 66 10.58 2.32 -10.94
N LEU A 67 9.72 2.62 -11.91
CA LEU A 67 10.11 2.97 -13.28
C LEU A 67 11.03 4.21 -13.36
N PRO A 68 10.77 5.35 -12.67
CA PRO A 68 11.68 6.48 -12.69
C PRO A 68 13.09 6.13 -12.24
N GLY A 69 13.23 5.40 -11.13
CA GLY A 69 14.52 4.96 -10.60
C GLY A 69 15.26 4.05 -11.59
N PHE A 70 14.55 3.14 -12.24
CA PHE A 70 15.12 2.30 -13.30
C PHE A 70 15.58 3.12 -14.51
N VAL A 71 14.76 4.05 -15.01
CA VAL A 71 15.11 4.91 -16.16
C VAL A 71 16.32 5.79 -15.87
N PHE A 72 16.42 6.34 -14.65
CA PHE A 72 17.55 7.19 -14.24
C PHE A 72 18.90 6.47 -14.28
N GLN A 73 18.92 5.14 -14.18
CA GLN A 73 20.15 4.34 -14.35
C GLN A 73 20.78 4.50 -15.74
N PHE A 74 19.98 4.80 -16.76
CA PHE A 74 20.42 4.90 -18.15
C PHE A 74 20.69 6.34 -18.60
N ILE A 75 20.43 7.33 -17.75
CA ILE A 75 20.66 8.75 -18.06
C ILE A 75 21.96 9.21 -17.39
N PRO A 76 23.04 9.50 -18.15
CA PRO A 76 24.34 9.87 -17.57
C PRO A 76 24.29 11.07 -16.61
N TYR A 77 23.42 12.05 -16.89
CA TYR A 77 23.23 13.22 -16.03
C TYR A 77 22.64 12.85 -14.65
N MET A 78 21.82 11.81 -14.58
CA MET A 78 21.16 11.39 -13.34
C MET A 78 22.10 10.58 -12.45
N GLN A 79 23.13 9.93 -13.02
CA GLN A 79 24.09 9.11 -12.27
C GLN A 79 24.79 9.89 -11.16
N LYS A 80 25.05 11.20 -11.34
CA LYS A 80 25.67 12.04 -10.30
C LYS A 80 24.84 12.18 -9.01
N TYR A 81 23.53 11.92 -9.06
CA TYR A 81 22.65 11.96 -7.90
C TYR A 81 22.56 10.63 -7.15
N LYS A 82 23.17 9.57 -7.69
CA LYS A 82 23.23 8.28 -7.02
C LYS A 82 24.04 8.40 -5.72
N ILE A 83 23.49 7.90 -4.61
CA ILE A 83 24.14 7.99 -3.29
C ILE A 83 25.39 7.11 -3.24
N GLN A 84 25.33 5.89 -3.80
CA GLN A 84 26.43 4.92 -3.77
C GLN A 84 27.08 4.74 -5.16
N GLN A 85 27.97 5.65 -5.53
CA GLN A 85 28.63 5.66 -6.84
C GLN A 85 29.49 4.42 -7.10
N ASP A 86 30.16 3.88 -6.07
CA ASP A 86 31.14 2.80 -6.21
C ASP A 86 30.52 1.40 -6.38
N LYS A 87 29.19 1.29 -6.38
CA LYS A 87 28.46 0.02 -6.45
C LYS A 87 27.42 0.06 -7.57
N PRO A 88 27.83 -0.09 -8.84
CA PRO A 88 26.91 -0.12 -9.96
C PRO A 88 26.00 -1.36 -9.88
N GLU A 89 24.75 -1.18 -10.28
CA GLU A 89 23.79 -2.27 -10.43
C GLU A 89 24.19 -3.10 -11.66
N THR A 90 24.40 -4.40 -11.48
CA THR A 90 24.69 -5.30 -12.61
C THR A 90 23.40 -5.96 -13.09
N TRP A 91 23.33 -6.23 -14.40
CA TRP A 91 22.18 -6.92 -14.99
C TRP A 91 21.88 -8.26 -14.31
N GLU A 92 22.91 -9.03 -13.97
CA GLU A 92 22.76 -10.31 -13.27
C GLU A 92 22.07 -10.16 -11.91
N LYS A 93 22.45 -9.12 -11.15
CA LYS A 93 21.87 -8.80 -9.85
C LYS A 93 20.42 -8.36 -9.96
N GLN A 94 20.12 -7.50 -10.93
CA GLN A 94 18.74 -7.07 -11.20
C GLN A 94 17.86 -8.24 -11.65
N TRP A 95 18.38 -9.11 -12.51
CA TRP A 95 17.65 -10.30 -12.96
C TRP A 95 17.39 -11.30 -11.83
N LYS A 96 18.36 -11.48 -10.92
CA LYS A 96 18.16 -12.26 -9.69
C LYS A 96 17.08 -11.63 -8.81
N CYS A 97 17.15 -10.31 -8.59
CA CYS A 97 16.14 -9.56 -7.83
C CYS A 97 14.75 -9.78 -8.41
N PHE A 98 14.61 -9.57 -9.72
CA PHE A 98 13.35 -9.71 -10.45
C PHE A 98 12.74 -11.11 -10.33
N LYS A 99 13.54 -12.18 -10.42
CA LYS A 99 13.02 -13.56 -10.24
C LYS A 99 12.48 -13.81 -8.83
N THR A 100 13.20 -13.37 -7.81
CA THR A 100 12.75 -13.53 -6.42
C THR A 100 11.54 -12.66 -6.13
N LEU A 101 11.50 -11.44 -6.69
CA LEU A 101 10.35 -10.56 -6.63
C LEU A 101 9.10 -11.24 -7.21
N LEU A 102 9.17 -11.77 -8.43
CA LEU A 102 8.05 -12.50 -9.04
C LEU A 102 7.60 -13.70 -8.22
N PHE A 103 8.54 -14.42 -7.60
CA PHE A 103 8.22 -15.49 -6.67
C PHE A 103 7.44 -14.96 -5.45
N ASN A 104 7.91 -13.88 -4.83
CA ASN A 104 7.24 -13.27 -3.68
C ASN A 104 5.84 -12.75 -4.04
N HIS A 105 5.69 -12.07 -5.18
CA HIS A 105 4.40 -11.57 -5.65
C HIS A 105 3.41 -12.72 -5.86
N PHE A 106 3.82 -13.77 -6.56
CA PHE A 106 2.92 -14.86 -6.92
C PHE A 106 2.62 -15.82 -5.76
N PHE A 107 3.60 -16.17 -4.93
CA PHE A 107 3.45 -17.21 -3.92
C PHE A 107 3.20 -16.67 -2.51
N ILE A 108 3.53 -15.41 -2.24
CA ILE A 108 3.37 -14.81 -0.91
C ILE A 108 2.30 -13.72 -0.95
N GLN A 109 2.43 -12.73 -1.82
CA GLN A 109 1.50 -11.60 -1.86
C GLN A 109 0.16 -11.96 -2.46
N LEU A 110 0.09 -12.73 -3.55
CA LEU A 110 -1.19 -13.12 -4.16
C LEU A 110 -2.11 -13.87 -3.17
N PRO A 111 -1.65 -14.87 -2.38
CA PRO A 111 -2.47 -15.44 -1.32
C PRO A 111 -2.95 -14.42 -0.27
N LEU A 112 -2.11 -13.45 0.10
CA LEU A 112 -2.49 -12.37 1.02
C LEU A 112 -3.55 -11.45 0.41
N ILE A 113 -3.41 -11.12 -0.88
CA ILE A 113 -4.38 -10.35 -1.66
C ILE A 113 -5.70 -11.10 -1.79
N CYS A 114 -5.68 -12.42 -2.01
CA CYS A 114 -6.89 -13.25 -1.96
C CYS A 114 -7.60 -13.16 -0.60
N GLY A 115 -6.84 -13.00 0.48
CA GLY A 115 -7.36 -12.74 1.83
C GLY A 115 -8.19 -11.46 1.95
N THR A 116 -7.97 -10.46 1.09
CA THR A 116 -8.72 -9.20 1.14
C THR A 116 -10.22 -9.39 0.84
N TYR A 117 -10.59 -10.30 -0.07
CA TYR A 117 -11.98 -10.63 -0.32
C TYR A 117 -12.66 -11.14 0.97
N TYR A 118 -12.05 -12.12 1.63
CA TYR A 118 -12.57 -12.69 2.87
C TYR A 118 -12.64 -11.64 3.98
N PHE A 119 -11.65 -10.75 4.06
CA PHE A 119 -11.67 -9.61 4.98
C PHE A 119 -12.88 -8.72 4.70
N THR A 120 -13.10 -8.32 3.45
CA THR A 120 -14.22 -7.44 3.10
C THR A 120 -15.58 -8.08 3.37
N GLU A 121 -15.74 -9.37 3.11
CA GLU A 121 -16.98 -10.09 3.41
C GLU A 121 -17.18 -10.26 4.91
N TYR A 122 -16.13 -10.59 5.66
CA TYR A 122 -16.22 -10.81 7.12
C TYR A 122 -16.60 -9.53 7.87
N PHE A 123 -16.02 -8.39 7.49
CA PHE A 123 -16.29 -7.10 8.12
C PHE A 123 -17.41 -6.31 7.45
N ASN A 124 -18.09 -6.86 6.43
CA ASN A 124 -19.11 -6.19 5.63
C ASN A 124 -18.63 -4.84 5.06
N ILE A 125 -17.42 -4.82 4.50
CA ILE A 125 -16.85 -3.61 3.91
C ILE A 125 -17.55 -3.30 2.58
N PRO A 126 -18.14 -2.11 2.43
CA PRO A 126 -18.81 -1.71 1.21
C PRO A 126 -17.85 -1.39 0.07
N TYR A 127 -18.37 -1.51 -1.14
CA TYR A 127 -17.73 -1.22 -2.42
C TYR A 127 -18.48 -0.12 -3.16
N GLU A 128 -19.74 0.13 -2.79
CA GLU A 128 -20.71 0.98 -3.44
C GLU A 128 -20.31 2.45 -3.37
N TRP A 129 -20.48 3.19 -4.48
CA TRP A 129 -20.06 4.60 -4.56
C TRP A 129 -20.73 5.48 -3.51
N GLU A 130 -21.98 5.17 -3.16
CA GLU A 130 -22.78 5.90 -2.19
C GLU A 130 -22.17 5.84 -0.77
N GLU A 131 -21.40 4.79 -0.47
CA GLU A 131 -20.70 4.59 0.79
C GLU A 131 -19.22 5.01 0.72
N MET A 132 -18.77 5.52 -0.44
CA MET A 132 -17.39 5.95 -0.63
C MET A 132 -17.06 7.14 0.27
N PRO A 133 -16.03 7.05 1.13
CA PRO A 133 -15.60 8.16 1.95
C PRO A 133 -15.11 9.33 1.10
N ARG A 134 -15.28 10.55 1.61
CA ARG A 134 -14.67 11.75 1.00
C ARG A 134 -13.15 11.58 0.92
N TRP A 135 -12.52 12.12 -0.13
CA TRP A 135 -11.09 11.91 -0.40
C TRP A 135 -10.19 12.30 0.77
N TYR A 136 -10.50 13.37 1.49
CA TYR A 136 -9.71 13.82 2.65
C TYR A 136 -9.88 12.88 3.86
N VAL A 137 -11.01 12.18 3.98
CA VAL A 137 -11.21 11.11 4.97
C VAL A 137 -10.33 9.92 4.63
N VAL A 138 -10.28 9.51 3.35
CA VAL A 138 -9.37 8.46 2.89
C VAL A 138 -7.92 8.82 3.19
N VAL A 139 -7.50 10.06 2.94
CA VAL A 139 -6.16 10.55 3.28
C VAL A 139 -5.89 10.47 4.79
N ALA A 140 -6.84 10.90 5.63
CA ALA A 140 -6.70 10.82 7.08
C ALA A 140 -6.63 9.36 7.59
N GLN A 141 -7.41 8.45 6.98
CA GLN A 141 -7.35 7.02 7.27
C GLN A 141 -6.02 6.41 6.85
N CYS A 142 -5.51 6.73 5.65
CA CYS A 142 -4.18 6.31 5.22
C CYS A 142 -3.08 6.83 6.16
N PHE A 143 -3.20 8.07 6.65
CA PHE A 143 -2.28 8.60 7.65
C PHE A 143 -2.36 7.81 8.97
N GLY A 144 -3.57 7.47 9.44
CA GLY A 144 -3.76 6.60 10.60
C GLY A 144 -3.12 5.21 10.40
N CYS A 145 -3.32 4.60 9.24
CA CYS A 145 -2.66 3.35 8.87
C CYS A 145 -1.14 3.48 8.87
N ALA A 146 -0.59 4.59 8.33
CA ALA A 146 0.84 4.84 8.28
C ALA A 146 1.45 4.93 9.68
N VAL A 147 0.78 5.58 10.64
CA VAL A 147 1.27 5.63 12.03
C VAL A 147 1.33 4.24 12.67
N ILE A 148 0.32 3.40 12.44
CA ILE A 148 0.29 2.02 12.95
C ILE A 148 1.39 1.18 12.28
N GLU A 149 1.50 1.27 10.95
CA GLU A 149 2.46 0.50 10.18
C GLU A 149 3.88 0.91 10.52
N ASP A 150 4.21 2.21 10.61
CA ASP A 150 5.53 2.71 10.97
C ASP A 150 5.94 2.21 12.36
N ALA A 151 5.05 2.30 13.35
CA ALA A 151 5.30 1.77 14.68
C ALA A 151 5.58 0.25 14.64
N TRP A 152 4.73 -0.52 13.97
CA TRP A 152 4.91 -1.97 13.81
C TRP A 152 6.23 -2.29 13.11
N HIS A 153 6.47 -1.64 11.97
CA HIS A 153 7.63 -1.82 11.13
C HIS A 153 8.90 -1.51 11.92
N TYR A 154 8.97 -0.38 12.61
CA TYR A 154 10.14 -0.01 13.41
C TYR A 154 10.53 -1.09 14.44
N PHE A 155 9.57 -1.54 15.25
CA PHE A 155 9.87 -2.53 16.29
C PHE A 155 10.23 -3.91 15.72
N LEU A 156 9.49 -4.37 14.71
CA LEU A 156 9.71 -5.70 14.13
C LEU A 156 10.95 -5.72 13.23
N HIS A 157 11.22 -4.66 12.47
CA HIS A 157 12.46 -4.51 11.72
C HIS A 157 13.66 -4.52 12.66
N ARG A 158 13.61 -3.78 13.79
CA ARG A 158 14.66 -3.84 14.82
C ARG A 158 14.84 -5.24 15.41
N LEU A 159 13.75 -5.98 15.62
CA LEU A 159 13.81 -7.37 16.06
C LEU A 159 14.46 -8.28 15.00
N LEU A 160 14.12 -8.09 13.73
CA LEU A 160 14.68 -8.85 12.62
C LEU A 160 16.19 -8.61 12.45
N HIS A 161 16.68 -7.41 12.79
CA HIS A 161 18.12 -7.10 12.90
C HIS A 161 18.83 -7.74 14.09
N HIS A 162 18.11 -8.36 15.03
CA HIS A 162 18.75 -9.03 16.15
C HIS A 162 19.63 -10.18 15.65
N LYS A 163 20.86 -10.30 16.18
CA LYS A 163 21.91 -11.24 15.69
C LYS A 163 21.46 -12.69 15.52
N ARG A 164 20.49 -13.14 16.33
CA ARG A 164 19.93 -14.49 16.29
C ARG A 164 18.97 -14.73 15.12
N ILE A 165 18.31 -13.67 14.63
CA ILE A 165 17.25 -13.71 13.60
C ILE A 165 17.81 -13.26 12.25
N TYR A 166 18.61 -12.19 12.23
CA TYR A 166 19.12 -11.54 11.03
C TYR A 166 19.64 -12.52 9.98
N LYS A 167 20.53 -13.43 10.38
CA LYS A 167 21.20 -14.35 9.46
C LYS A 167 20.26 -15.32 8.73
N TYR A 168 19.05 -15.52 9.24
CA TYR A 168 18.06 -16.47 8.69
C TYR A 168 16.95 -15.79 7.90
N ILE A 169 16.52 -14.60 8.32
CA ILE A 169 15.37 -13.91 7.76
C ILE A 169 15.83 -12.65 7.03
N HIS A 170 16.38 -11.68 7.77
CA HIS A 170 16.60 -10.33 7.26
C HIS A 170 17.84 -10.14 6.38
N LYS A 171 18.79 -11.09 6.43
CA LYS A 171 20.01 -11.03 5.62
C LYS A 171 19.71 -11.02 4.11
N VAL A 172 18.62 -11.65 3.68
CA VAL A 172 18.22 -11.68 2.26
C VAL A 172 17.89 -10.27 1.79
N HIS A 173 17.12 -9.52 2.57
CA HIS A 173 16.76 -8.14 2.24
C HIS A 173 17.98 -7.21 2.11
N HIS A 174 18.99 -7.42 2.96
CA HIS A 174 20.28 -6.70 2.93
C HIS A 174 21.32 -7.30 1.96
N GLU A 175 20.93 -8.17 1.02
CA GLU A 175 21.89 -8.77 0.07
C GLU A 175 22.51 -7.70 -0.85
N PHE A 176 21.73 -6.71 -1.26
CA PHE A 176 22.22 -5.62 -2.09
C PHE A 176 22.63 -4.43 -1.21
N ALA A 177 23.90 -4.07 -1.27
CA ALA A 177 24.43 -2.98 -0.47
C ALA A 177 24.07 -1.59 -1.02
N SER A 178 23.77 -1.48 -2.33
CA SER A 178 23.22 -0.28 -2.99
C SER A 178 21.77 -0.58 -3.37
N PRO A 179 20.81 -0.15 -2.54
CA PRO A 179 19.41 -0.40 -2.81
C PRO A 179 18.91 0.38 -4.03
N PHE A 180 17.84 -0.13 -4.63
CA PHE A 180 17.10 0.47 -5.73
C PHE A 180 15.64 0.01 -5.62
N GLY A 181 14.69 0.81 -6.14
CA GLY A 181 13.26 0.61 -5.89
C GLY A 181 12.71 -0.82 -6.08
N MET A 182 13.17 -1.58 -7.09
CA MET A 182 12.69 -2.96 -7.31
C MET A 182 13.12 -3.95 -6.20
N GLN A 183 14.14 -3.61 -5.42
CA GLN A 183 14.55 -4.40 -4.26
C GLN A 183 13.62 -4.21 -3.05
N ALA A 184 12.74 -3.20 -3.07
CA ALA A 184 11.91 -2.88 -1.91
C ALA A 184 11.08 -4.07 -1.41
N GLU A 185 10.65 -4.97 -2.31
CA GLU A 185 9.96 -6.22 -1.99
C GLU A 185 10.82 -7.50 -2.20
N TYR A 186 12.13 -7.33 -2.41
CA TYR A 186 13.11 -8.41 -2.32
C TYR A 186 13.41 -8.73 -0.86
N ALA A 187 12.68 -9.71 -0.32
CA ALA A 187 12.84 -10.13 1.06
C ALA A 187 12.61 -11.64 1.21
N HIS A 188 13.01 -12.17 2.36
CA HIS A 188 12.64 -13.53 2.75
C HIS A 188 11.12 -13.63 2.98
N PRO A 189 10.41 -14.70 2.56
CA PRO A 189 8.96 -14.79 2.73
C PRO A 189 8.45 -14.52 4.15
N LEU A 190 9.15 -15.01 5.17
CA LEU A 190 8.81 -14.72 6.58
C LEU A 190 8.93 -13.23 6.94
N GLU A 191 9.89 -12.52 6.36
CA GLU A 191 10.02 -11.08 6.57
C GLU A 191 8.81 -10.34 5.99
N THR A 192 8.43 -10.68 4.75
CA THR A 192 7.24 -10.15 4.09
C THR A 192 5.98 -10.38 4.94
N LEU A 193 5.82 -11.57 5.52
CA LEU A 193 4.68 -11.87 6.39
C LEU A 193 4.73 -11.11 7.73
N ILE A 194 5.88 -11.09 8.39
CA ILE A 194 6.05 -10.43 9.71
C ILE A 194 5.85 -8.92 9.59
N LEU A 195 6.55 -8.27 8.66
CA LEU A 195 6.45 -6.82 8.47
C LEU A 195 5.12 -6.44 7.82
N GLY A 196 4.65 -7.24 6.85
CA GLY A 196 3.35 -7.03 6.20
C GLY A 196 2.16 -7.13 7.14
N THR A 197 2.29 -7.76 8.32
CA THR A 197 1.23 -7.75 9.34
C THR A 197 0.83 -6.33 9.77
N GLY A 198 1.77 -5.38 9.78
CA GLY A 198 1.49 -3.97 10.10
C GLY A 198 0.47 -3.34 9.15
N PHE A 199 0.57 -3.65 7.86
CA PHE A 199 -0.42 -3.24 6.84
C PHE A 199 -1.83 -3.71 7.22
N PHE A 200 -1.95 -4.99 7.61
CA PHE A 200 -3.23 -5.59 7.97
C PHE A 200 -3.82 -5.02 9.26
N ILE A 201 -2.99 -4.69 10.25
CA ILE A 201 -3.45 -4.03 11.48
C ILE A 201 -4.05 -2.66 11.16
N GLY A 202 -3.40 -1.89 10.28
CA GLY A 202 -3.93 -0.59 9.83
C GLY A 202 -5.33 -0.71 9.21
N ILE A 203 -5.52 -1.63 8.26
CA ILE A 203 -6.83 -1.79 7.61
C ILE A 203 -7.89 -2.35 8.56
N VAL A 204 -7.55 -3.20 9.52
CA VAL A 204 -8.52 -3.70 10.52
C VAL A 204 -9.10 -2.55 11.35
N VAL A 205 -8.28 -1.52 11.63
CA VAL A 205 -8.69 -0.37 12.44
C VAL A 205 -9.46 0.66 11.63
N PHE A 206 -9.01 0.98 10.41
CA PHE A 206 -9.50 2.14 9.66
C PHE A 206 -10.34 1.81 8.42
N CYS A 207 -10.32 0.57 7.92
CA CYS A 207 -11.02 0.23 6.68
C CYS A 207 -12.53 0.23 6.85
N ASN A 208 -13.17 1.11 6.08
CA ASN A 208 -14.62 1.23 5.99
C ASN A 208 -15.13 1.19 4.54
N HIS A 209 -14.25 1.07 3.54
CA HIS A 209 -14.62 0.98 2.14
C HIS A 209 -13.47 0.36 1.32
N MET A 210 -13.77 -0.34 0.23
CA MET A 210 -12.79 -0.99 -0.66
C MET A 210 -11.70 -0.01 -1.15
N ILE A 211 -12.07 1.25 -1.40
CA ILE A 211 -11.14 2.30 -1.84
C ILE A 211 -9.97 2.51 -0.88
N LEU A 212 -10.18 2.33 0.44
CA LEU A 212 -9.09 2.51 1.40
C LEU A 212 -8.03 1.42 1.21
N LEU A 213 -8.42 0.18 0.92
CA LEU A 213 -7.46 -0.91 0.67
C LEU A 213 -6.53 -0.55 -0.50
N TRP A 214 -7.09 0.00 -1.58
CA TRP A 214 -6.33 0.44 -2.75
C TRP A 214 -5.51 1.70 -2.51
N ALA A 215 -6.06 2.71 -1.85
CA ALA A 215 -5.32 3.91 -1.50
C ALA A 215 -4.15 3.59 -0.56
N TRP A 216 -4.40 2.74 0.44
CA TRP A 216 -3.40 2.34 1.43
C TRP A 216 -2.29 1.48 0.82
N VAL A 217 -2.59 0.53 -0.08
CA VAL A 217 -1.53 -0.22 -0.77
C VAL A 217 -0.66 0.72 -1.61
N ILE A 218 -1.23 1.70 -2.30
CA ILE A 218 -0.46 2.68 -3.07
C ILE A 218 0.44 3.52 -2.15
N CYS A 219 -0.11 4.06 -1.06
CA CYS A 219 0.68 4.82 -0.07
C CYS A 219 1.83 3.98 0.50
N ARG A 220 1.54 2.72 0.86
CA ARG A 220 2.54 1.81 1.41
C ARG A 220 3.65 1.52 0.39
N LEU A 221 3.29 1.22 -0.86
CA LEU A 221 4.24 0.96 -1.94
C LEU A 221 5.12 2.17 -2.22
N LEU A 222 4.52 3.37 -2.24
CA LEU A 222 5.27 4.62 -2.41
C LEU A 222 6.32 4.79 -1.31
N GLU A 223 5.93 4.64 -0.06
CA GLU A 223 6.84 4.72 1.08
C GLU A 223 7.93 3.64 1.02
N THR A 224 7.57 2.37 0.83
CA THR A 224 8.55 1.29 0.81
C THR A 224 9.51 1.39 -0.37
N ILE A 225 9.10 1.92 -1.52
CA ILE A 225 10.01 2.20 -2.63
C ILE A 225 10.88 3.42 -2.34
N ASP A 226 10.33 4.51 -1.77
CA ASP A 226 11.06 5.76 -1.51
C ASP A 226 12.21 5.59 -0.50
N VAL A 227 12.04 4.71 0.50
CA VAL A 227 13.10 4.44 1.49
C VAL A 227 14.26 3.60 0.94
N HIS A 228 14.14 3.05 -0.29
CA HIS A 228 15.15 2.22 -0.96
C HIS A 228 15.89 2.95 -2.09
#